data_AF-A0A1M5XVI4-F1
#
_entry.id   AF-A0A1M5XVI4-F1
#
_cell.length_a   1.000
_cell.length_b   1.000
_cell.length_c   1.000
_cell.angle_alpha   90.00
_cell.angle_beta   90.00
_cell.angle_gamma   90.00
#
_symmetry.space_group_name_H-M   'P 1'
#
loop_
_entity.id
_entity.type
_entity.pdbx_description
1 polymer ?
#
loop_
_entity_poly.entity_id
_entity_poly.type
_entity_poly.pdbx_seq_one_letter_code
_entity_poly.pdbx_strand_id
1 'polypeptide(L)'
;MTASDLRDTVDNMLAEGYCLWNESRIQLPPVSERYIAADALVLVYGGPNIAELAAACQCFLYFRRLHGLVLDYPAWATLLGDYFFSQFSKNLIPLDSVSLTDAFSAYLKTDIQLSGGVDDYIAFIRRLPAVLG
;
A
#
# COMPACT_ATOMS: atom_id res chain seq x y z
N MET A 1 2.48 -18.19 -8.41
CA MET A 1 1.27 -17.50 -7.95
C MET A 1 0.74 -16.67 -9.11
N THR A 2 -0.55 -16.76 -9.43
CA THR A 2 -1.17 -15.93 -10.47
C THR A 2 -1.55 -14.56 -9.94
N ALA A 3 -1.93 -13.63 -10.83
CA ALA A 3 -2.45 -12.31 -10.43
C ALA A 3 -3.74 -12.45 -9.60
N SER A 4 -4.61 -13.41 -9.94
CA SER A 4 -5.83 -13.67 -9.16
C SER A 4 -5.47 -14.14 -7.75
N ASP A 5 -4.59 -15.14 -7.61
CA ASP A 5 -4.19 -15.68 -6.31
C ASP A 5 -3.57 -14.60 -5.41
N LEU A 6 -2.74 -13.72 -5.99
CA LEU A 6 -2.12 -12.62 -5.25
C LEU A 6 -3.17 -11.60 -4.79
N ARG A 7 -4.13 -11.24 -5.66
CA ARG A 7 -5.22 -10.33 -5.29
C ARG A 7 -6.04 -10.89 -4.15
N ASP A 8 -6.44 -12.15 -4.21
CA ASP A 8 -7.23 -12.80 -3.17
C ASP A 8 -6.48 -12.85 -1.83
N THR A 9 -5.17 -13.11 -1.89
CA THR A 9 -4.31 -13.10 -0.70
C THR A 9 -4.24 -11.70 -0.08
N VAL A 10 -3.98 -10.66 -0.89
CA VAL A 10 -3.92 -9.27 -0.42
C VAL A 10 -5.27 -8.81 0.12
N ASP A 11 -6.38 -9.17 -0.53
CA ASP A 11 -7.72 -8.81 -0.09
C ASP A 11 -8.01 -9.38 1.30
N ASN A 12 -7.65 -10.65 1.52
CA ASN A 12 -7.76 -11.29 2.84
C ASN A 12 -6.88 -10.62 3.89
N MET A 13 -5.66 -10.20 3.53
CA MET A 13 -4.75 -9.50 4.46
C MET A 13 -5.27 -8.13 4.87
N LEU A 14 -6.06 -7.47 4.01
CA LEU A 14 -6.56 -6.10 4.23
C LEU A 14 -8.06 -6.04 4.56
N ALA A 15 -8.73 -7.19 4.67
CA ALA A 15 -10.17 -7.30 4.85
C ALA A 15 -10.70 -6.48 6.03
N GLU A 16 -10.02 -6.54 7.19
CA GLU A 16 -10.39 -5.75 8.37
C GLU A 16 -10.30 -4.24 8.10
N GLY A 17 -9.26 -3.79 7.40
CA GLY A 17 -9.13 -2.39 6.99
C GLY A 17 -10.26 -1.95 6.07
N TYR A 18 -10.70 -2.82 5.16
CA TYR A 18 -11.86 -2.54 4.30
C TYR A 18 -13.18 -2.48 5.08
N CYS A 19 -13.36 -3.34 6.07
CA CYS A 19 -14.50 -3.28 6.98
C CYS A 19 -14.53 -1.95 7.76
N LEU A 20 -13.41 -1.57 8.37
CA LEU A 20 -13.28 -0.30 9.10
C LEU A 20 -13.52 0.91 8.18
N TRP A 21 -12.99 0.87 6.96
CA TRP A 21 -13.21 1.94 6.00
C TRP A 21 -14.68 2.06 5.62
N ASN A 22 -15.38 0.95 5.42
CA ASN A 22 -16.81 0.95 5.12
C ASN A 22 -17.66 1.61 6.25
N GLU A 23 -17.22 1.52 7.50
CA GLU A 23 -17.89 2.18 8.64
C GLU A 23 -17.65 3.71 8.68
N SER A 24 -16.57 4.18 8.07
CA SER A 24 -16.10 5.57 8.20
C SER A 24 -16.90 6.62 7.43
N ARG A 25 -17.80 6.19 6.53
CA ARG A 25 -18.48 7.04 5.53
C ARG A 25 -17.56 7.72 4.51
N ILE A 26 -16.24 7.52 4.59
CA ILE A 26 -15.31 7.89 3.52
C ILE A 26 -15.55 6.91 2.37
N GLN A 27 -15.67 7.42 1.14
CA GLN A 27 -15.85 6.58 -0.03
C GLN A 27 -14.68 5.60 -0.15
N LEU A 28 -15.00 4.30 -0.10
CA LEU A 28 -14.03 3.24 -0.28
C LEU A 28 -13.52 3.26 -1.74
N PRO A 29 -12.21 3.05 -1.97
CA PRO A 29 -11.69 2.95 -3.33
C PRO A 29 -12.40 1.85 -4.13
N PRO A 30 -12.63 2.07 -5.44
CA PRO A 30 -13.23 1.07 -6.30
C PRO A 30 -12.37 -0.20 -6.30
N VAL A 31 -13.00 -1.34 -6.58
CA VAL A 31 -12.34 -2.66 -6.55
C VAL A 31 -11.08 -2.69 -7.42
N SER A 32 -11.10 -2.04 -8.58
CA SER A 32 -9.93 -1.91 -9.46
C SER A 32 -8.72 -1.23 -8.81
N GLU A 33 -8.93 -0.32 -7.86
CA GLU A 33 -7.85 0.38 -7.16
C GLU A 33 -7.35 -0.39 -5.92
N ARG A 34 -8.06 -1.44 -5.50
CA ARG A 34 -7.63 -2.29 -4.37
C ARG A 34 -6.46 -3.19 -4.71
N TYR A 35 -6.20 -3.37 -6.00
CA TYR A 35 -5.22 -4.33 -6.50
C TYR A 35 -4.06 -3.66 -7.24
N ILE A 36 -3.92 -2.33 -7.16
CA ILE A 36 -2.83 -1.60 -7.83
C ILE A 36 -1.47 -2.19 -7.50
N ALA A 37 -1.20 -2.46 -6.22
CA ALA A 37 0.08 -3.01 -5.78
C ALA A 37 0.28 -4.46 -6.26
N ALA A 38 -0.73 -5.32 -6.11
CA ALA A 38 -0.68 -6.71 -6.56
C ALA A 38 -0.44 -6.80 -8.07
N ASP A 39 -1.18 -6.00 -8.85
CA ASP A 39 -1.08 -5.96 -10.31
C ASP A 39 0.25 -5.41 -10.80
N ALA A 40 0.81 -4.43 -10.08
CA ALA A 40 2.12 -3.90 -10.39
C ALA A 40 3.23 -4.92 -10.10
N LEU A 41 3.18 -5.60 -8.96
CA LEU A 41 4.23 -6.51 -8.49
C LEU A 41 4.25 -7.84 -9.21
N VAL A 42 3.10 -8.44 -9.54
CA VAL A 42 3.04 -9.76 -10.20
C VAL A 42 3.77 -9.77 -11.56
N LEU A 43 3.96 -8.59 -12.17
CA LEU A 43 4.67 -8.42 -13.44
C LEU A 43 6.19 -8.38 -13.29
N VAL A 44 6.71 -8.00 -12.13
CA VAL A 44 8.13 -7.66 -11.94
C VAL A 44 8.81 -8.41 -10.79
N TYR A 45 8.03 -9.10 -9.95
CA TYR A 45 8.52 -9.82 -8.79
C TYR A 45 7.84 -11.18 -8.72
N GLY A 46 8.63 -12.23 -8.54
CA GLY A 46 8.17 -13.59 -8.28
C GLY A 46 8.89 -14.23 -7.09
N GLY A 47 9.51 -13.40 -6.26
CA GLY A 47 10.29 -13.83 -5.10
C GLY A 47 9.41 -14.24 -3.90
N PRO A 48 10.04 -14.66 -2.80
CA PRO A 48 9.32 -14.93 -1.55
C PRO A 48 8.62 -13.66 -1.04
N ASN A 49 7.59 -13.85 -0.22
CA ASN A 49 6.90 -12.76 0.48
C ASN A 49 6.29 -11.67 -0.42
N ILE A 50 6.01 -12.00 -1.69
CA ILE A 50 5.37 -11.08 -2.65
C ILE A 50 3.99 -10.60 -2.19
N ALA A 51 3.24 -11.44 -1.45
CA ALA A 51 1.95 -11.05 -0.88
C ALA A 51 2.11 -9.96 0.18
N GLU A 52 3.10 -10.11 1.06
CA GLU A 52 3.48 -9.16 2.10
C GLU A 52 3.96 -7.84 1.48
N LEU A 53 4.83 -7.91 0.46
CA LEU A 53 5.25 -6.71 -0.27
C LEU A 53 4.08 -6.00 -0.95
N ALA A 54 3.17 -6.74 -1.58
CA ALA A 54 1.98 -6.17 -2.21
C ALA A 54 1.02 -5.55 -1.20
N ALA A 55 0.77 -6.22 -0.07
CA ALA A 55 -0.05 -5.70 1.01
C ALA A 55 0.58 -4.46 1.64
N ALA A 56 1.90 -4.44 1.88
CA ALA A 56 2.62 -3.27 2.37
C ALA A 56 2.48 -2.09 1.41
N CYS A 57 2.70 -2.29 0.11
CA CYS A 57 2.50 -1.25 -0.89
C CYS A 57 1.05 -0.73 -0.89
N GLN A 58 0.06 -1.63 -0.89
CA GLN A 58 -1.34 -1.22 -0.90
C GLN A 58 -1.72 -0.43 0.37
N CYS A 59 -1.25 -0.86 1.55
CA CYS A 59 -1.38 -0.11 2.80
C CYS A 59 -0.77 1.29 2.72
N PHE A 60 0.44 1.40 2.17
CA PHE A 60 1.12 2.69 2.03
C PHE A 60 0.36 3.65 1.10
N LEU A 61 -0.20 3.15 0.01
CA LEU A 61 -1.08 3.93 -0.88
C LEU A 61 -2.30 4.46 -0.14
N TYR A 62 -2.95 3.62 0.66
CA TYR A 62 -4.12 4.00 1.43
C TYR A 62 -3.81 5.02 2.52
N PHE A 63 -2.71 4.81 3.27
CA PHE A 63 -2.22 5.78 4.23
C PHE A 63 -2.05 7.17 3.58
N ARG A 64 -1.38 7.24 2.42
CA ARG A 64 -1.21 8.49 1.67
C ARG A 64 -2.53 9.12 1.27
N ARG A 65 -3.46 8.34 0.70
CA ARG A 65 -4.78 8.84 0.30
C ARG A 65 -5.56 9.38 1.49
N LEU A 66 -5.59 8.65 2.60
CA LEU A 66 -6.32 9.05 3.81
C LEU A 66 -5.74 10.33 4.42
N HIS A 67 -4.41 10.49 4.40
CA HIS A 67 -3.76 11.72 4.86
C HIS A 67 -4.22 12.95 4.06
N GLY A 68 -4.49 12.79 2.75
CA GLY A 68 -5.07 13.83 1.90
C GLY A 68 -6.52 14.20 2.23
N LEU A 69 -7.23 13.37 3.00
CA LEU A 69 -8.64 13.56 3.37
C LEU A 69 -8.82 14.05 4.82
N VAL A 70 -7.73 14.29 5.57
CA VAL A 70 -7.78 14.67 6.99
C VAL A 70 -8.53 15.98 7.23
N LEU A 71 -8.50 16.93 6.28
CA LEU A 71 -9.25 18.19 6.42
C LEU A 71 -10.77 17.98 6.35
N ASP A 72 -11.22 17.03 5.54
CA ASP A 72 -12.65 16.74 5.34
C ASP A 72 -13.19 15.73 6.35
N TYR A 73 -12.36 14.76 6.77
CA TYR A 73 -12.74 13.64 7.63
C TYR A 73 -11.71 13.38 8.75
N PRO A 74 -11.42 14.34 9.64
CA PRO A 74 -10.25 14.29 10.53
C PRO A 74 -10.18 13.04 11.40
N ALA A 75 -11.27 12.68 12.09
CA ALA A 75 -11.26 11.53 13.00
C ALA A 75 -11.05 10.19 12.26
N TRP A 76 -11.82 9.96 11.20
CA TRP A 76 -11.77 8.70 10.47
C TRP A 76 -10.54 8.58 9.57
N ALA A 77 -10.14 9.65 8.91
CA ALA A 77 -8.95 9.66 8.06
C ALA A 77 -7.68 9.41 8.87
N THR A 78 -7.55 10.01 10.06
CA THR A 78 -6.44 9.72 10.97
C THR A 78 -6.49 8.28 11.47
N LEU A 79 -7.63 7.81 11.98
CA LEU A 79 -7.75 6.45 12.52
C LEU A 79 -7.44 5.37 11.46
N LEU A 80 -8.01 5.49 10.27
CA LEU A 80 -7.73 4.56 9.18
C LEU A 80 -6.30 4.71 8.68
N GLY A 81 -5.78 5.93 8.62
CA GLY A 81 -4.40 6.20 8.23
C GLY A 81 -3.42 5.46 9.14
N ASP A 82 -3.59 5.60 10.46
CA ASP A 82 -2.77 4.92 11.48
C ASP A 82 -2.92 3.40 11.41
N TYR A 83 -4.14 2.90 11.16
CA TYR A 83 -4.37 1.47 10.93
C TYR A 83 -3.58 0.95 9.73
N PHE A 84 -3.72 1.58 8.56
CA PHE A 84 -3.01 1.12 7.36
C PHE A 84 -1.50 1.32 7.48
N PHE A 85 -1.03 2.35 8.17
CA PHE A 85 0.40 2.51 8.45
C PHE A 85 0.93 1.39 9.36
N SER A 86 0.15 0.97 10.37
CA SER A 86 0.51 -0.16 11.22
C SER A 86 0.55 -1.48 10.45
N GLN A 87 -0.42 -1.71 9.55
CA GLN A 87 -0.41 -2.89 8.66
C GLN A 87 0.74 -2.83 7.65
N PHE A 88 1.09 -1.64 7.13
CA PHE A 88 2.27 -1.45 6.29
C PHE A 88 3.53 -1.90 7.02
N SER A 89 3.76 -1.44 8.25
CA SER A 89 4.91 -1.86 9.05
C SER A 89 4.89 -3.36 9.34
N LYS A 90 3.73 -3.92 9.71
CA LYS A 90 3.57 -5.37 9.95
C LYS A 90 3.93 -6.21 8.72
N ASN A 91 3.52 -5.78 7.53
CA ASN A 91 3.78 -6.48 6.28
C ASN A 91 5.20 -6.26 5.76
N LEU A 92 5.90 -5.20 6.19
CA LEU A 92 7.32 -5.01 5.87
C LEU A 92 8.25 -5.90 6.71
N ILE A 93 7.90 -6.21 7.96
CA ILE A 93 8.76 -6.98 8.88
C ILE A 93 9.24 -8.31 8.26
N PRO A 94 8.39 -9.15 7.63
CA PRO A 94 8.82 -10.42 7.02
C PRO A 94 9.78 -10.26 5.84
N LEU A 95 9.87 -9.07 5.24
CA LEU A 95 10.78 -8.80 4.12
C LEU A 95 12.21 -8.51 4.60
N ASP A 96 12.39 -8.20 5.88
CA ASP A 96 13.69 -7.96 6.55
C ASP A 96 14.67 -7.11 5.71
N SER A 97 14.16 -6.05 5.09
CA SER A 97 14.92 -5.21 4.15
C SER A 97 14.97 -3.76 4.60
N VAL A 98 16.15 -3.35 5.08
CA VAL A 98 16.45 -1.95 5.38
C VAL A 98 16.32 -1.09 4.12
N SER A 99 16.80 -1.59 2.97
CA SER A 99 16.73 -0.87 1.69
C SER A 99 15.30 -0.62 1.21
N LEU A 100 14.35 -1.52 1.48
CA LEU A 100 12.94 -1.24 1.25
C LEU A 100 12.43 -0.10 2.13
N THR A 101 12.76 -0.15 3.42
CA THR A 101 12.36 0.90 4.37
C THR A 101 12.89 2.27 3.95
N ASP A 102 14.15 2.32 3.51
CA ASP A 102 14.77 3.53 2.97
C ASP A 102 14.07 4.01 1.69
N ALA A 103 13.69 3.08 0.79
CA ALA A 103 12.98 3.42 -0.45
C ALA A 103 11.59 4.03 -0.18
N PHE A 104 10.80 3.47 0.74
CA PHE A 104 9.51 4.05 1.14
C PHE A 104 9.68 5.41 1.83
N SER A 105 10.68 5.55 2.70
CA SER A 105 11.00 6.82 3.37
C SER A 105 11.41 7.90 2.37
N ALA A 106 12.25 7.56 1.40
CA ALA A 106 12.65 8.46 0.32
C ALA A 106 11.45 8.89 -0.53
N TYR A 107 10.60 7.93 -0.92
CA TYR A 107 9.39 8.23 -1.69
C TYR A 107 8.45 9.16 -0.93
N LEU A 108 8.22 8.93 0.37
CA LEU A 108 7.35 9.78 1.20
C LEU A 108 7.87 11.23 1.27
N LYS A 109 9.19 11.43 1.39
CA LYS A 109 9.80 12.77 1.40
C LYS A 109 9.59 13.51 0.07
N THR A 110 9.76 12.80 -1.05
CA THR A 110 9.56 13.37 -2.38
C THR A 110 8.09 13.66 -2.66
N ASP A 111 7.19 12.81 -2.19
CA ASP A 111 5.75 12.95 -2.43
C ASP A 111 5.15 14.20 -1.78
N ILE A 112 5.57 14.51 -0.54
CA ILE A 112 5.20 15.75 0.16
C ILE A 112 5.55 16.99 -0.68
N GLN A 113 6.53 16.88 -1.58
CA GLN A 113 7.02 17.99 -2.40
C GLN A 113 6.39 18.05 -3.80
N LEU A 114 5.84 16.93 -4.32
CA LEU A 114 5.56 16.80 -5.77
C LEU A 114 4.14 16.37 -6.16
N SER A 115 3.22 16.08 -5.23
CA SER A 115 1.82 15.71 -5.57
C SER A 115 1.73 14.60 -6.65
N GLY A 116 2.56 13.55 -6.52
CA GLY A 116 2.67 12.50 -7.53
C GLY A 116 1.39 11.67 -7.66
N GLY A 117 1.07 11.29 -8.90
CA GLY A 117 -0.14 10.53 -9.23
C GLY A 117 -0.02 9.02 -8.98
N VAL A 118 -1.08 8.28 -9.28
CA VAL A 118 -1.10 6.80 -9.18
C VAL A 118 -0.05 6.15 -10.11
N ASP A 119 0.20 6.73 -11.28
CA ASP A 119 1.19 6.21 -12.23
C ASP A 119 2.63 6.30 -11.69
N ASP A 120 2.99 7.40 -11.03
CA ASP A 120 4.29 7.56 -10.37
C ASP A 120 4.45 6.53 -9.24
N TYR A 121 3.36 6.26 -8.53
CA TYR A 121 3.35 5.24 -7.47
C TYR A 121 3.52 3.82 -8.03
N ILE A 122 2.86 3.49 -9.14
CA ILE A 122 3.06 2.21 -9.84
C ILE A 122 4.50 2.08 -10.33
N ALA A 123 5.08 3.15 -10.88
CA ALA A 123 6.48 3.16 -11.30
C ALA A 123 7.44 2.94 -10.13
N PHE A 124 7.14 3.51 -8.96
CA PHE A 124 7.87 3.26 -7.72
C PHE A 124 7.77 1.79 -7.29
N ILE A 125 6.57 1.23 -7.18
CA ILE A 125 6.36 -0.18 -6.80
C ILE A 125 7.16 -1.11 -7.71
N ARG A 126 7.13 -0.86 -9.02
CA ARG A 126 7.83 -1.71 -10.01
C ARG A 126 9.36 -1.71 -9.86
N ARG A 127 9.93 -0.72 -9.15
CA ARG A 127 11.38 -0.62 -8.89
C ARG A 127 11.78 -1.25 -7.55
N LEU A 128 10.84 -1.46 -6.62
CA LEU A 128 11.12 -2.03 -5.30
C LEU A 128 11.83 -3.40 -5.34
N PRO A 129 11.54 -4.32 -6.28
CA PRO A 129 12.27 -5.57 -6.38
C PRO A 129 13.78 -5.41 -6.56
N ALA A 130 14.23 -4.34 -7.21
CA ALA A 130 15.65 -4.09 -7.45
C ALA A 130 16.43 -3.71 -6.18
N VAL A 131 15.73 -3.31 -5.10
CA VAL A 131 16.35 -2.97 -3.81
C VAL A 131 16.19 -4.08 -2.77
N LEU A 132 15.55 -5.19 -3.12
CA LEU A 132 15.36 -6.35 -2.25
C LEU A 132 16.58 -7.28 -2.21
N GLY A 133 17.51 -7.16 -3.17
CA GLY A 133 18.69 -8.03 -3.30
C GLY A 133 18.45 -9.21 -4.22
#